data_AF-A0A7C5NQT6-F1
#
_entry.id   AF-A0A7C5NQT6-F1
#
_cell.length_a   1.000
_cell.length_b   1.000
_cell.length_c   1.000
_cell.angle_alpha   90.00
_cell.angle_beta   90.00
_cell.angle_gamma   90.00
#
_symmetry.space_group_name_H-M   'P 1'
#
loop_
_entity.id
_entity.type
_entity.pdbx_description
1 polymer ?
#
loop_
_entity_poly.entity_id
_entity_poly.type
_entity_poly.pdbx_seq_one_letter_code
_entity_poly.pdbx_strand_id
1 'polypeptide(L)'
;MERELIINSNGNSVEIALVEESKLVELHKEDTQNEYAVGDIYLGRIKQLVPGHNSAFVDIGYHKNAFLHYSDLGPQLKSLVKFVNIVRSDQNASPSLDNFKPEKDIDKGGKIVNVLKKDQTILVQVLKEPISTKGPRLTCELTIAGRYIVMVPFSDAISVSKKITNEDERKRLKFLLESIKPKNFGIIVRTASEGKSVSVLHEELKELLSKWNLMSEQLKTAEPPAKILTEVDKASVLLRDILNDSFSKIIVNDKQFYSNIKAYLKQIAPEKSGILKLHKAKLQIFQHYGINKQIKSSFGR
;
A
#
# COMPACT_ATOMS: atom_id res chain seq x y z
N MET A 1 -23.10 -5.16 -12.27
CA MET A 1 -22.28 -6.18 -12.95
C MET A 1 -21.73 -7.09 -11.88
N GLU A 2 -22.01 -8.39 -11.95
CA GLU A 2 -21.52 -9.36 -10.97
C GLU A 2 -20.00 -9.52 -11.09
N ARG A 3 -19.28 -9.48 -9.95
CA ARG A 3 -17.83 -9.62 -9.88
C ARG A 3 -17.43 -10.90 -9.15
N GLU A 4 -16.41 -11.58 -9.67
CA GLU A 4 -15.79 -12.73 -9.02
C GLU A 4 -14.27 -12.55 -8.98
N LEU A 5 -13.65 -13.02 -7.90
CA LEU A 5 -12.20 -13.08 -7.77
C LEU A 5 -11.76 -14.53 -7.69
N ILE A 6 -10.92 -14.97 -8.62
CA ILE A 6 -10.46 -16.36 -8.70
C ILE A 6 -8.94 -16.37 -8.50
N ILE A 7 -8.49 -17.07 -7.46
CA ILE A 7 -7.12 -17.03 -6.97
C ILE A 7 -6.52 -18.43 -7.07
N ASN A 8 -5.48 -18.55 -7.90
CA ASN A 8 -4.69 -19.75 -8.11
C ASN A 8 -3.32 -19.58 -7.44
N SER A 9 -3.15 -20.18 -6.26
CA SER A 9 -1.85 -20.27 -5.59
C SER A 9 -1.18 -21.61 -5.93
N ASN A 10 0.05 -21.55 -6.42
CA ASN A 10 0.87 -22.71 -6.80
C ASN A 10 2.17 -22.80 -5.98
N GLY A 11 2.15 -22.34 -4.72
CA GLY A 11 3.31 -22.31 -3.82
C GLY A 11 4.31 -21.20 -4.13
N ASN A 12 4.86 -21.19 -5.34
CA ASN A 12 5.87 -20.22 -5.77
C ASN A 12 5.30 -19.00 -6.51
N SER A 13 4.01 -19.05 -6.86
CA SER A 13 3.34 -17.94 -7.53
C SER A 13 1.85 -17.94 -7.17
N VAL A 14 1.27 -16.75 -7.11
CA VAL A 14 -0.16 -16.52 -7.00
C VAL A 14 -0.64 -15.81 -8.26
N GLU A 15 -1.64 -16.38 -8.92
CA GLU A 15 -2.33 -15.77 -10.06
C GLU A 15 -3.74 -15.40 -9.63
N ILE A 16 -4.17 -14.17 -9.92
CA ILE A 16 -5.43 -13.60 -9.48
C ILE A 16 -6.17 -13.10 -10.71
N ALA A 17 -7.33 -13.70 -11.00
CA ALA A 17 -8.22 -13.31 -12.08
C ALA A 17 -9.41 -12.55 -11.50
N LEU A 18 -9.59 -11.30 -11.93
CA LEU A 18 -10.82 -10.55 -11.72
C LEU A 18 -11.75 -10.80 -12.90
N VAL A 19 -12.96 -11.24 -12.60
CA VAL A 19 -13.97 -11.62 -13.58
C VAL A 19 -15.20 -10.73 -13.38
N GLU A 20 -15.69 -10.13 -14.45
CA GLU A 20 -16.96 -9.39 -14.48
C GLU A 20 -17.89 -10.04 -15.49
N GLU A 21 -19.10 -10.43 -15.06
CA GLU A 21 -20.09 -11.06 -15.94
C GLU A 21 -19.53 -12.25 -16.73
N SER A 22 -18.79 -13.12 -16.03
CA SER A 22 -18.07 -14.28 -16.59
C SER A 22 -16.92 -13.96 -17.58
N LYS A 23 -16.56 -12.69 -17.75
CA LYS A 23 -15.42 -12.25 -18.58
C LYS A 23 -14.23 -11.86 -17.73
N LEU A 24 -13.06 -12.36 -18.09
CA LEU A 24 -11.78 -11.97 -17.49
C LEU A 24 -11.51 -10.49 -17.84
N VAL A 25 -11.43 -9.63 -16.84
CA VAL A 25 -11.14 -8.20 -17.02
C VAL A 25 -9.72 -7.84 -16.60
N GLU A 26 -9.18 -8.49 -15.57
CA GLU A 26 -7.82 -8.29 -15.11
C GLU A 26 -7.19 -9.62 -14.71
N LEU A 27 -5.90 -9.77 -15.02
CA LEU A 27 -5.08 -10.88 -14.56
C LEU A 27 -3.84 -10.32 -13.90
N HIS A 28 -3.66 -10.66 -12.62
CA HIS A 28 -2.48 -10.32 -11.84
C HIS A 28 -1.69 -11.59 -11.59
N LYS A 29 -0.36 -11.48 -11.65
CA LYS A 29 0.55 -12.54 -11.25
C LYS A 29 1.56 -11.98 -10.28
N GLU A 30 1.77 -12.70 -9.19
CA GLU A 30 2.71 -12.38 -8.14
C GLU A 30 3.59 -13.62 -7.90
N ASP A 31 4.90 -13.48 -8.08
CA ASP A 31 5.84 -14.51 -7.64
C ASP A 31 6.06 -14.34 -6.14
N THR A 32 5.90 -15.41 -5.36
CA THR A 32 6.00 -15.34 -3.89
C THR A 32 7.43 -15.08 -3.41
N GLN A 33 8.41 -15.16 -4.31
CA GLN A 33 9.80 -14.77 -4.08
C GLN A 33 10.08 -13.28 -4.37
N ASN A 34 9.13 -12.53 -4.94
CA ASN A 34 9.33 -11.12 -5.19
C ASN A 34 9.19 -10.34 -3.88
N GLU A 35 10.33 -10.02 -3.26
CA GLU A 35 10.35 -9.36 -1.96
C GLU A 35 9.94 -7.88 -1.99
N TYR A 36 9.66 -7.27 -3.15
CA TYR A 36 9.49 -5.81 -3.30
C TYR A 36 8.09 -5.44 -3.81
N ALA A 37 7.09 -5.60 -2.93
CA ALA A 37 5.69 -5.30 -3.27
C ALA A 37 5.42 -3.80 -3.25
N VAL A 38 4.44 -3.34 -4.05
CA VAL A 38 3.96 -1.95 -3.97
C VAL A 38 3.42 -1.69 -2.57
N GLY A 39 3.84 -0.57 -1.97
CA GLY A 39 3.45 -0.20 -0.61
C GLY A 39 4.45 -0.62 0.47
N ASP A 40 5.38 -1.54 0.19
CA ASP A 40 6.46 -1.88 1.12
C ASP A 40 7.31 -0.64 1.44
N ILE A 41 7.71 -0.51 2.71
CA ILE A 41 8.55 0.59 3.20
C ILE A 41 9.92 0.04 3.58
N TYR A 42 10.97 0.69 3.08
CA TYR A 42 12.36 0.33 3.27
C TYR A 42 13.16 1.49 3.84
N LEU A 43 14.07 1.17 4.77
CA LEU A 43 15.16 2.04 5.15
C LEU A 43 16.31 1.78 4.16
N GLY A 44 16.55 2.74 3.29
CA GLY A 44 17.56 2.67 2.24
C GLY A 44 18.72 3.63 2.45
N ARG A 45 19.72 3.53 1.56
CA ARG A 45 20.88 4.43 1.50
C ARG A 45 21.01 5.05 0.11
N ILE A 46 21.18 6.37 0.03
CA ILE A 46 21.41 7.05 -1.26
C ILE A 46 22.78 6.61 -1.81
N LYS A 47 22.78 5.79 -2.87
CA LYS A 47 24.03 5.37 -3.55
C LYS A 47 24.62 6.49 -4.40
N GLN A 48 23.76 7.16 -5.15
CA GLN A 48 24.17 8.13 -6.14
C GLN A 48 23.07 9.14 -6.41
N LEU A 49 23.45 10.41 -6.55
CA LEU A 49 22.60 11.46 -7.09
C LEU A 49 22.85 11.59 -8.60
N VAL A 50 21.79 11.78 -9.37
CA VAL A 50 21.82 11.91 -10.83
C VAL A 50 21.20 13.26 -11.20
N PRO A 51 21.98 14.36 -11.17
CA PRO A 51 21.44 15.72 -11.35
C PRO A 51 20.77 15.93 -12.71
N GLY A 52 21.31 15.33 -13.77
CA GLY A 52 20.76 15.43 -15.13
C GLY A 52 19.34 14.85 -15.27
N HIS A 53 18.94 13.96 -14.37
CA HIS A 53 17.60 13.37 -14.33
C HIS A 53 16.82 13.74 -13.06
N ASN A 54 17.28 14.75 -12.32
CA ASN A 54 16.73 15.19 -11.03
C ASN A 54 16.30 14.03 -10.11
N SER A 55 17.15 13.01 -9.99
CA SER A 55 16.84 11.73 -9.35
C SER A 55 18.01 11.17 -8.57
N ALA A 56 17.75 10.12 -7.81
CA ALA A 56 18.72 9.41 -7.00
C ALA A 56 18.52 7.90 -7.14
N PHE A 57 19.63 7.16 -7.05
CA PHE A 57 19.63 5.73 -6.84
C PHE A 57 19.71 5.42 -5.36
N VAL A 58 18.80 4.57 -4.89
CA VAL A 58 18.69 4.17 -3.48
C VAL A 58 19.00 2.68 -3.38
N ASP A 59 19.86 2.32 -2.42
CA ASP A 59 20.02 0.94 -2.00
C ASP A 59 18.88 0.56 -1.06
N ILE A 60 18.13 -0.48 -1.43
CA ILE A 60 17.11 -1.10 -0.59
C ILE A 60 17.32 -2.62 -0.51
N GLY A 61 18.49 -3.13 -0.92
CA GLY A 61 18.80 -4.56 -0.94
C GLY A 61 18.41 -5.26 -2.24
N TYR A 62 17.75 -4.56 -3.17
CA TYR A 62 17.44 -5.12 -4.49
C TYR A 62 18.70 -5.21 -5.34
N HIS A 63 18.82 -6.28 -6.14
CA HIS A 63 19.97 -6.54 -7.00
C HIS A 63 20.21 -5.46 -8.08
N LYS A 64 19.22 -4.60 -8.35
CA LYS A 64 19.34 -3.41 -9.20
C LYS A 64 19.05 -2.15 -8.38
N ASN A 65 19.59 -1.03 -8.82
CA ASN A 65 19.35 0.24 -8.15
C ASN A 65 17.85 0.62 -8.20
N ALA A 66 17.28 0.90 -7.02
CA ALA A 66 15.95 1.49 -6.93
C ALA A 66 16.01 2.97 -7.27
N PHE A 67 14.97 3.47 -7.94
CA PHE A 67 14.95 4.81 -8.52
C PHE A 67 14.02 5.74 -7.75
N LEU A 68 14.52 6.90 -7.33
CA LEU A 68 13.78 7.93 -6.61
C LEU A 68 13.90 9.26 -7.37
N HIS A 69 12.80 9.76 -7.92
CA HIS A 69 12.76 11.05 -8.63
C HIS A 69 12.40 12.19 -7.67
N TYR A 70 12.83 13.42 -7.96
CA TYR A 70 12.54 14.59 -7.13
C TYR A 70 11.03 14.80 -6.88
N SER A 71 10.21 14.61 -7.90
CA SER A 71 8.74 14.72 -7.78
C SER A 71 8.14 13.72 -6.78
N ASP A 72 8.83 12.60 -6.54
CA ASP A 72 8.37 11.53 -5.66
C ASP A 72 8.92 11.70 -4.23
N LEU A 73 9.64 12.79 -3.94
CA LEU A 73 10.07 13.11 -2.58
C LEU A 73 8.92 13.66 -1.72
N GLY A 74 7.95 14.30 -2.37
CA GLY A 74 6.86 14.99 -1.71
C GLY A 74 7.28 16.25 -0.95
N PRO A 75 6.31 17.13 -0.62
CA PRO A 75 6.58 18.36 0.11
C PRO A 75 7.18 18.09 1.50
N GLN A 76 6.77 17.00 2.16
CA GLN A 76 7.11 16.68 3.55
C GLN A 76 8.47 15.99 3.76
N LEU A 77 9.33 15.94 2.73
CA LEU A 77 10.63 15.25 2.80
C LEU A 77 11.47 15.65 4.03
N LYS A 78 11.55 16.95 4.35
CA LYS A 78 12.36 17.42 5.49
C LYS A 78 11.81 16.92 6.82
N SER A 79 10.49 16.90 6.98
CA SER A 79 9.81 16.33 8.15
C SER A 79 10.11 14.84 8.29
N LEU A 80 10.03 14.09 7.18
CA LEU A 80 10.39 12.67 7.16
C LEU A 80 11.84 12.43 7.58
N VAL A 81 12.80 13.14 6.98
CA VAL A 81 14.23 13.00 7.31
C VAL A 81 14.49 13.34 8.78
N LYS A 82 13.88 14.41 9.29
CA LYS A 82 13.96 14.78 10.71
C LYS A 82 13.41 13.69 11.62
N PHE A 83 12.25 13.14 11.30
CA PHE A 83 11.63 12.07 12.06
C PHE A 83 12.54 10.82 12.12
N VAL A 84 13.04 10.37 10.96
CA VAL A 84 13.95 9.21 10.89
C VAL A 84 15.21 9.45 11.71
N ASN A 85 15.79 10.65 11.66
CA ASN A 85 16.98 10.97 12.46
C ASN A 85 16.70 10.92 13.97
N ILE A 86 15.59 11.49 14.43
CA ILE A 86 15.20 11.48 15.86
C ILE A 86 15.04 10.05 16.35
N VAL A 87 14.23 9.25 15.64
CA VAL A 87 13.92 7.86 16.03
C VAL A 87 15.18 6.99 16.05
N ARG A 88 16.12 7.21 15.12
CA ARG A 88 17.37 6.43 15.07
C ARG A 88 18.42 6.91 16.08
N SER A 89 18.40 8.18 16.47
CA SER A 89 19.40 8.74 17.40
C SER A 89 19.07 8.48 18.87
N ASP A 90 17.80 8.29 19.21
CA ASP A 90 17.33 8.11 20.59
C ASP A 90 16.40 6.89 20.68
N GLN A 91 16.85 5.87 21.41
CA GLN A 91 16.07 4.64 21.63
C GLN A 91 14.76 4.92 22.41
N ASN A 92 14.71 6.00 23.18
CA ASN A 92 13.53 6.44 23.92
C ASN A 92 12.65 7.40 23.11
N ALA A 93 12.99 7.69 21.85
CA ALA A 93 12.17 8.52 21.00
C ALA A 93 10.75 7.92 20.88
N SER A 94 9.75 8.78 21.10
CA SER A 94 8.36 8.40 20.92
C SER A 94 8.04 8.26 19.43
N PRO A 95 7.32 7.20 19.02
CA PRO A 95 6.81 7.07 17.65
C PRO A 95 5.65 8.03 17.36
N SER A 96 5.03 8.62 18.39
CA SER A 96 3.91 9.56 18.23
C SER A 96 4.38 10.87 17.59
N LEU A 97 3.57 11.36 16.64
CA LEU A 97 3.76 12.67 16.04
C LEU A 97 3.06 13.80 16.79
N ASP A 98 2.39 13.56 17.93
CA ASP A 98 1.57 14.60 18.59
C ASP A 98 2.35 15.86 18.99
N ASN A 99 3.61 15.67 19.39
CA ASN A 99 4.54 16.75 19.76
C ASN A 99 5.61 17.01 18.69
N PHE A 100 5.51 16.33 17.55
CA PHE A 100 6.43 16.54 16.44
C PHE A 100 6.17 17.91 15.82
N LYS A 101 7.24 18.67 15.56
CA LYS A 101 7.17 19.95 14.85
C LYS A 101 7.60 19.73 13.40
N PRO A 102 6.67 19.80 12.43
CA PRO A 102 7.00 19.67 11.02
C PRO A 102 8.02 20.70 10.56
N GLU A 103 8.82 20.32 9.57
CA GLU A 103 9.73 21.21 8.86
C GLU A 103 9.01 21.90 7.71
N LYS A 104 9.60 22.98 7.18
CA LYS A 104 9.06 23.64 5.98
C LYS A 104 9.11 22.71 4.78
N ASP A 105 8.08 22.76 3.94
CA ASP A 105 8.02 22.01 2.70
C ASP A 105 9.25 22.26 1.79
N ILE A 106 9.62 21.25 1.01
CA ILE A 106 10.56 21.45 -0.10
C ILE A 106 9.86 22.14 -1.28
N ASP A 107 10.63 22.88 -2.07
CA ASP A 107 10.12 23.51 -3.29
C ASP A 107 9.74 22.44 -4.32
N LYS A 108 8.54 22.52 -4.92
CA LYS A 108 8.11 21.60 -5.97
C LYS A 108 8.98 21.66 -7.23
N GLY A 109 9.60 22.81 -7.52
CA GLY A 109 10.50 23.01 -8.66
C GLY A 109 11.99 22.80 -8.37
N GLY A 110 12.33 22.30 -7.18
CA GLY A 110 13.71 22.21 -6.74
C GLY A 110 14.54 21.09 -7.39
N LYS A 111 15.78 20.98 -6.93
CA LYS A 111 16.76 19.99 -7.40
C LYS A 111 17.10 19.00 -6.30
N ILE A 112 17.23 17.72 -6.66
CA ILE A 112 17.48 16.64 -5.71
C ILE A 112 18.78 16.81 -4.93
N VAL A 113 19.80 17.38 -5.56
CA VAL A 113 21.11 17.68 -4.94
C VAL A 113 21.03 18.71 -3.82
N ASN A 114 19.96 19.51 -3.76
CA ASN A 114 19.78 20.52 -2.72
C ASN A 114 19.13 19.93 -1.46
N VAL A 115 18.51 18.74 -1.55
CA VAL A 115 17.68 18.16 -0.49
C VAL A 115 18.15 16.78 -0.04
N LEU A 116 18.93 16.07 -0.88
CA LEU A 116 19.52 14.77 -0.56
C LEU A 116 21.05 14.82 -0.70
N LYS A 117 21.72 13.97 0.06
CA LYS A 117 23.17 13.76 -0.01
C LYS A 117 23.51 12.30 -0.29
N LYS A 118 24.68 12.06 -0.89
CA LYS A 118 25.22 10.71 -1.03
C LYS A 118 25.40 10.08 0.36
N ASP A 119 25.19 8.77 0.45
CA ASP A 119 25.33 7.93 1.64
C ASP A 119 24.35 8.24 2.78
N GLN A 120 23.45 9.23 2.58
CA GLN A 120 22.35 9.55 3.49
C GLN A 120 21.39 8.36 3.59
N THR A 121 20.97 8.05 4.82
CA THR A 121 19.87 7.12 5.07
C THR A 121 18.53 7.79 4.77
N ILE A 122 17.63 7.06 4.13
CA ILE A 122 16.31 7.57 3.76
C ILE A 122 15.25 6.49 3.91
N LEU A 123 14.07 6.86 4.41
CA LEU A 123 12.91 5.98 4.44
C LEU A 123 12.11 6.18 3.16
N VAL A 124 11.82 5.09 2.45
CA VAL A 124 11.20 5.11 1.12
C VAL A 124 10.12 4.05 1.03
N GLN A 125 9.07 4.32 0.27
CA GLN A 125 8.00 3.38 -0.06
C GLN A 125 8.10 2.96 -1.52
N VAL A 126 7.85 1.68 -1.82
CA VAL A 126 7.78 1.17 -3.18
C VAL A 126 6.51 1.72 -3.86
N LEU A 127 6.71 2.59 -4.84
CA LEU A 127 5.65 3.18 -5.66
C LEU A 127 5.32 2.31 -6.87
N LYS A 128 6.32 1.65 -7.46
CA LYS A 128 6.14 0.68 -8.56
C LYS A 128 7.10 -0.50 -8.39
N GLU A 129 6.57 -1.70 -8.62
CA GLU A 129 7.35 -2.93 -8.75
C GLU A 129 8.46 -2.79 -9.81
N PRO A 130 9.58 -3.53 -9.67
CA PRO A 130 10.60 -3.59 -10.69
C PRO A 130 10.04 -4.14 -12.01
N ILE A 131 10.51 -3.61 -13.14
CA ILE A 131 10.08 -4.06 -14.47
C ILE A 131 11.32 -4.43 -15.28
N SER A 132 11.44 -5.71 -15.63
CA SER A 132 12.51 -6.23 -16.47
C SER A 132 13.91 -5.82 -15.97
N THR A 133 14.57 -4.87 -16.64
CA THR A 133 15.90 -4.38 -16.30
C THR A 133 15.93 -3.19 -15.35
N LYS A 134 14.77 -2.65 -14.98
CA LYS A 134 14.67 -1.47 -14.10
C LYS A 134 14.31 -1.91 -12.67
N GLY A 135 15.05 -1.39 -11.69
CA GLY A 135 14.71 -1.53 -10.28
C GLY A 135 13.38 -0.84 -9.93
N PRO A 136 12.88 -1.03 -8.70
CA PRO A 136 11.61 -0.44 -8.27
C PRO A 136 11.68 1.09 -8.26
N ARG A 137 10.52 1.73 -8.51
CA ARG A 137 10.36 3.17 -8.32
C ARG A 137 9.92 3.44 -6.90
N LEU A 138 10.53 4.43 -6.27
CA LEU A 138 10.33 4.77 -4.88
C LEU A 138 9.66 6.13 -4.71
N THR A 139 9.09 6.35 -3.53
CA THR A 139 8.57 7.63 -3.06
C THR A 139 8.95 7.86 -1.60
N CYS A 140 9.09 9.13 -1.19
CA CYS A 140 9.17 9.52 0.23
C CYS A 140 7.81 10.03 0.76
N GLU A 141 6.78 10.06 -0.08
CA GLU A 141 5.40 10.31 0.35
C GLU A 141 4.82 9.03 0.95
N LEU A 142 5.24 8.73 2.17
CA LEU A 142 4.79 7.52 2.88
C LEU A 142 3.28 7.54 3.09
N THR A 143 2.65 6.40 2.87
CA THR A 143 1.24 6.19 3.17
C THR A 143 1.02 4.82 3.79
N ILE A 144 0.07 4.71 4.72
CA ILE A 144 -0.39 3.43 5.25
C ILE A 144 -1.86 3.29 4.86
N ALA A 145 -2.14 2.38 3.94
CA ALA A 145 -3.46 2.25 3.32
C ALA A 145 -4.34 1.24 4.07
N GLY A 146 -5.45 1.74 4.60
CA GLY A 146 -6.62 0.95 5.00
C GLY A 146 -7.62 0.81 3.85
N ARG A 147 -8.72 0.12 4.13
CA ARG A 147 -9.86 -0.04 3.23
C ARG A 147 -10.68 1.23 3.11
N TYR A 148 -10.91 1.92 4.22
CA TYR A 148 -11.76 3.11 4.27
C TYR A 148 -10.92 4.39 4.22
N ILE A 149 -9.77 4.40 4.88
CA ILE A 149 -8.90 5.56 4.94
C ILE A 149 -7.45 5.21 4.59
N VAL A 150 -6.73 6.18 4.04
CA VAL A 150 -5.26 6.13 3.92
C VAL A 150 -4.69 7.18 4.86
N MET A 151 -3.76 6.76 5.71
CA MET A 151 -3.09 7.63 6.66
C MET A 151 -1.78 8.16 6.06
N VAL A 152 -1.56 9.47 6.19
CA VAL A 152 -0.41 10.19 5.62
C VAL A 152 0.30 10.95 6.75
N PRO A 153 1.55 10.62 7.12
CA PRO A 153 2.27 11.32 8.18
C PRO A 153 2.70 12.73 7.72
N PHE A 154 2.98 13.60 8.70
CA PHE A 154 3.47 14.97 8.51
C PHE A 154 2.53 15.90 7.73
N SER A 155 1.25 15.55 7.67
CA SER A 155 0.20 16.36 7.06
C SER A 155 -0.90 16.55 8.07
N ASP A 156 -1.70 17.61 7.94
CA ASP A 156 -2.94 17.74 8.71
C ASP A 156 -4.19 17.67 7.83
N ALA A 157 -4.02 17.53 6.51
CA ALA A 157 -5.11 17.62 5.57
C ALA A 157 -6.02 16.37 5.58
N ILE A 158 -7.33 16.59 5.56
CA ILE A 158 -8.32 15.57 5.21
C ILE A 158 -8.80 15.80 3.78
N SER A 159 -8.64 14.79 2.94
CA SER A 159 -9.10 14.80 1.54
C SER A 159 -10.09 13.67 1.30
N VAL A 160 -11.18 13.94 0.58
CA VAL A 160 -12.23 12.95 0.31
C VAL A 160 -12.19 12.54 -1.15
N SER A 161 -12.18 11.22 -1.42
CA SER A 161 -12.14 10.62 -2.76
C SER A 161 -13.10 11.32 -3.72
N LYS A 162 -12.63 11.69 -4.91
CA LYS A 162 -13.44 12.35 -5.95
C LYS A 162 -14.62 11.50 -6.44
N LYS A 163 -14.59 10.19 -6.21
CA LYS A 163 -15.67 9.27 -6.58
C LYS A 163 -16.89 9.36 -5.66
N ILE A 164 -16.74 9.92 -4.45
CA ILE A 164 -17.86 10.22 -3.56
C ILE A 164 -18.46 11.54 -4.05
N THR A 165 -19.56 11.49 -4.81
CA THR A 165 -20.16 12.67 -5.45
C THR A 165 -21.18 13.38 -4.57
N ASN A 166 -21.72 12.71 -3.55
CA ASN A 166 -22.67 13.30 -2.61
C ASN A 166 -21.95 14.28 -1.66
N GLU A 167 -22.21 15.57 -1.79
CA GLU A 167 -21.55 16.61 -1.00
C GLU A 167 -21.85 16.56 0.51
N ASP A 168 -23.05 16.14 0.91
CA ASP A 168 -23.40 16.01 2.33
C ASP A 168 -22.62 14.86 2.98
N GLU A 169 -22.46 13.75 2.25
CA GLU A 169 -21.65 12.62 2.70
C GLU A 169 -20.16 13.01 2.79
N ARG A 170 -19.65 13.78 1.82
CA ARG A 170 -18.27 14.30 1.86
C ARG A 170 -18.04 15.16 3.11
N LYS A 171 -18.98 16.07 3.41
CA LYS A 171 -18.92 16.92 4.62
C LYS A 171 -19.00 16.08 5.89
N ARG A 172 -19.92 15.11 5.94
CA ARG A 172 -20.07 14.19 7.08
C ARG A 172 -18.78 13.43 7.36
N LEU A 173 -18.21 12.75 6.36
CA LEU A 173 -16.98 11.98 6.51
C LEU A 173 -15.80 12.86 6.93
N LYS A 174 -15.67 14.06 6.35
CA LYS A 174 -14.64 15.01 6.75
C LYS A 174 -14.78 15.42 8.21
N PHE A 175 -16.00 15.78 8.64
CA PHE A 175 -16.27 16.17 10.03
C PHE A 175 -16.00 15.03 11.03
N LEU A 176 -16.41 13.81 10.72
CA LEU A 176 -16.17 12.64 11.57
C LEU A 176 -14.68 12.34 11.72
N LEU A 177 -13.89 12.47 10.65
CA LEU A 177 -12.47 12.18 10.70
C LEU A 177 -11.67 13.30 11.37
N GLU A 178 -12.08 14.56 11.22
CA GLU A 178 -11.45 15.69 11.90
C GLU A 178 -11.46 15.53 13.43
N SER A 179 -12.52 14.93 13.99
CA SER A 179 -12.65 14.75 15.44
C SER A 179 -11.82 13.59 16.02
N ILE A 180 -11.40 12.64 15.19
CA ILE A 180 -10.66 11.44 15.64
C ILE A 180 -9.22 11.36 15.11
N LYS A 181 -8.87 12.19 14.13
CA LYS A 181 -7.54 12.25 13.50
C LYS A 181 -6.46 12.65 14.52
N PRO A 182 -5.35 11.90 14.65
CA PRO A 182 -4.22 12.31 15.45
C PRO A 182 -3.49 13.49 14.82
N LYS A 183 -2.79 14.29 15.64
CA LYS A 183 -2.04 15.45 15.14
C LYS A 183 -0.94 15.02 14.19
N ASN A 184 -0.63 15.87 13.20
CA ASN A 184 0.41 15.63 12.20
C ASN A 184 0.18 14.36 11.35
N PHE A 185 -1.05 13.85 11.33
CA PHE A 185 -1.49 12.88 10.32
C PHE A 185 -2.62 13.45 9.49
N GLY A 186 -2.45 13.34 8.17
CA GLY A 186 -3.47 13.59 7.17
C GLY A 186 -4.21 12.29 6.86
N ILE A 187 -5.41 12.44 6.32
CA ILE A 187 -6.28 11.32 5.98
C ILE A 187 -6.82 11.49 4.56
N ILE A 188 -6.72 10.44 3.75
CA ILE A 188 -7.42 10.34 2.46
C ILE A 188 -8.58 9.37 2.63
N VAL A 189 -9.80 9.88 2.50
CA VAL A 189 -11.03 9.10 2.61
C VAL A 189 -11.31 8.39 1.29
N ARG A 190 -11.40 7.07 1.33
CA ARG A 190 -11.67 6.20 0.17
C ARG A 190 -13.17 6.05 -0.06
N THR A 191 -13.53 5.63 -1.27
CA THR A 191 -14.94 5.43 -1.67
C THR A 191 -15.65 4.38 -0.83
N ALA A 192 -14.93 3.37 -0.31
CA ALA A 192 -15.52 2.35 0.55
C ALA A 192 -16.03 2.88 1.90
N SER A 193 -15.68 4.12 2.26
CA SER A 193 -16.09 4.78 3.51
C SER A 193 -17.52 5.32 3.49
N GLU A 194 -18.14 5.40 2.32
CA GLU A 194 -19.51 5.91 2.20
C GLU A 194 -20.46 5.15 3.13
N GLY A 195 -21.25 5.89 3.90
CA GLY A 195 -22.21 5.35 4.87
C GLY A 195 -21.59 4.71 6.11
N LYS A 196 -20.25 4.65 6.25
CA LYS A 196 -19.61 4.06 7.43
C LYS A 196 -19.73 4.98 8.65
N SER A 197 -19.87 4.35 9.82
CA SER A 197 -19.93 5.03 11.11
C SER A 197 -18.54 5.48 11.57
N VAL A 198 -18.51 6.45 12.49
CA VAL A 198 -17.26 6.91 13.12
C VAL A 198 -16.53 5.79 13.85
N SER A 199 -17.25 4.84 14.46
CA SER A 199 -16.65 3.71 15.17
C SER A 199 -15.83 2.83 14.23
N VAL A 200 -16.35 2.51 13.04
CA VAL A 200 -15.62 1.70 12.04
C VAL A 200 -14.36 2.45 11.56
N LEU A 201 -14.49 3.74 11.27
CA LEU A 201 -13.36 4.56 10.83
C LEU A 201 -12.28 4.73 11.92
N HIS A 202 -12.71 4.83 13.17
CA HIS A 202 -11.80 4.96 14.31
C HIS A 202 -11.04 3.67 14.61
N GLU A 203 -11.69 2.50 14.51
CA GLU A 203 -10.97 1.23 14.65
C GLU A 203 -9.94 1.05 13.54
N GLU A 204 -10.27 1.35 12.28
CA GLU A 204 -9.26 1.30 11.21
C GLU A 204 -8.12 2.31 11.45
N LEU A 205 -8.42 3.52 11.90
CA LEU A 205 -7.39 4.51 12.23
C LEU A 205 -6.42 4.01 13.32
N LYS A 206 -6.92 3.33 14.36
CA LYS A 206 -6.07 2.69 15.38
C LYS A 206 -5.17 1.61 14.79
N GLU A 207 -5.68 0.78 13.88
CA GLU A 207 -4.88 -0.24 13.20
C GLU A 207 -3.74 0.40 12.37
N LEU A 208 -4.03 1.47 11.63
CA LEU A 208 -3.02 2.18 10.85
C LEU A 208 -1.97 2.84 11.75
N LEU A 209 -2.38 3.42 12.89
CA LEU A 209 -1.46 3.97 13.89
C LEU A 209 -0.60 2.90 14.54
N SER A 210 -1.16 1.71 14.81
CA SER A 210 -0.39 0.59 15.32
C SER A 210 0.70 0.16 14.33
N LYS A 211 0.39 0.11 13.03
CA LYS A 211 1.40 -0.14 11.97
C LYS A 211 2.48 0.94 11.94
N TRP A 212 2.10 2.22 12.06
CA TRP A 212 3.07 3.33 12.15
C TRP A 212 4.00 3.19 13.35
N ASN A 213 3.44 2.89 14.53
CA ASN A 213 4.23 2.71 15.74
C ASN A 213 5.18 1.52 15.61
N LEU A 214 4.71 0.38 15.07
CA LEU A 214 5.55 -0.79 14.84
C LEU A 214 6.70 -0.48 13.87
N MET A 215 6.42 0.20 12.76
CA MET A 215 7.44 0.66 11.81
C MET A 215 8.47 1.54 12.52
N SER A 216 8.01 2.49 13.34
CA SER A 216 8.87 3.42 14.07
C SER A 216 9.78 2.70 15.07
N GLU A 217 9.27 1.70 15.78
CA GLU A 217 10.10 0.87 16.67
C GLU A 217 11.14 0.05 15.88
N GLN A 218 10.77 -0.50 14.73
CA GLN A 218 11.73 -1.21 13.86
C GLN A 218 12.84 -0.30 13.34
N LEU A 219 12.55 0.99 13.08
CA LEU A 219 13.56 1.95 12.63
C LEU A 219 14.68 2.17 13.63
N LYS A 220 14.42 2.04 14.94
CA LYS A 220 15.40 2.31 16.00
C LYS A 220 16.65 1.44 15.92
N THR A 221 16.52 0.22 15.39
CA THR A 221 17.61 -0.77 15.32
C THR A 221 17.93 -1.23 13.90
N ALA A 222 17.14 -0.81 12.91
CA ALA A 222 17.36 -1.18 11.52
C ALA A 222 18.60 -0.48 10.92
N GLU A 223 19.40 -1.27 10.21
CA GLU A 223 20.51 -0.77 9.40
C GLU A 223 20.19 -0.90 7.90
N PRO A 224 20.40 0.14 7.08
CA PRO A 224 20.08 0.08 5.66
C PRO A 224 21.07 -0.82 4.89
N PRO A 225 20.60 -1.62 3.91
CA PRO A 225 19.21 -1.73 3.48
C PRO A 225 18.37 -2.65 4.39
N ALA A 226 17.19 -2.17 4.82
CA ALA A 226 16.26 -2.96 5.62
C ALA A 226 14.81 -2.73 5.20
N LYS A 227 14.01 -3.79 5.16
CA LYS A 227 12.55 -3.70 5.04
C LYS A 227 11.96 -3.38 6.42
N ILE A 228 11.14 -2.34 6.50
CA ILE A 228 10.59 -1.81 7.77
C ILE A 228 9.08 -2.02 7.86
N LEU A 229 8.37 -2.00 6.74
CA LEU A 229 6.95 -2.35 6.73
C LEU A 229 6.67 -3.13 5.46
N THR A 230 5.98 -4.26 5.59
CA THR A 230 5.51 -5.05 4.45
C THR A 230 4.04 -4.75 4.24
N GLU A 231 3.64 -4.56 2.99
CA GLU A 231 2.22 -4.49 2.61
C GLU A 231 1.57 -5.89 2.71
N VAL A 232 0.23 -5.94 2.76
CA VAL A 232 -0.48 -7.22 2.64
C VAL A 232 -0.29 -7.83 1.24
N ASP A 233 -0.54 -9.14 1.11
CA ASP A 233 -0.41 -9.84 -0.17
C ASP A 233 -1.29 -9.22 -1.28
N LYS A 234 -0.94 -9.42 -2.55
CA LYS A 234 -1.61 -8.75 -3.68
C LYS A 234 -3.10 -9.06 -3.78
N ALA A 235 -3.53 -10.26 -3.39
CA ALA A 235 -4.96 -10.58 -3.37
C ALA A 235 -5.69 -9.78 -2.28
N SER A 236 -5.09 -9.68 -1.10
CA SER A 236 -5.58 -8.82 -0.02
C SER A 236 -5.59 -7.34 -0.42
N VAL A 237 -4.55 -6.84 -1.11
CA VAL A 237 -4.53 -5.45 -1.66
C VAL A 237 -5.68 -5.22 -2.64
N LEU A 238 -5.92 -6.15 -3.58
CA LEU A 238 -7.03 -6.04 -4.50
C LEU A 238 -8.36 -6.03 -3.73
N LEU A 239 -8.58 -6.96 -2.80
CA LEU A 239 -9.80 -7.00 -1.99
C LEU A 239 -9.99 -5.71 -1.18
N ARG A 240 -8.93 -5.15 -0.59
CA ARG A 240 -8.98 -3.85 0.09
C ARG A 240 -9.54 -2.76 -0.80
N ASP A 241 -9.07 -2.73 -2.05
CA ASP A 241 -9.22 -1.60 -2.96
C ASP A 241 -10.51 -1.67 -3.80
N ILE A 242 -10.95 -2.87 -4.20
CA ILE A 242 -12.07 -3.05 -5.16
C ILE A 242 -13.29 -3.77 -4.60
N LEU A 243 -13.18 -4.48 -3.46
CA LEU A 243 -14.30 -5.25 -2.92
C LEU A 243 -15.47 -4.33 -2.57
N ASN A 244 -16.64 -4.64 -3.12
CA ASN A 244 -17.89 -3.91 -2.92
C ASN A 244 -19.07 -4.90 -3.03
N ASP A 245 -20.30 -4.40 -3.05
CA ASP A 245 -21.48 -5.26 -3.07
C ASP A 245 -21.68 -6.09 -4.34
N SER A 246 -21.03 -5.73 -5.43
CA SER A 246 -21.10 -6.48 -6.68
C SER A 246 -20.34 -7.81 -6.66
N PHE A 247 -19.45 -8.02 -5.68
CA PHE A 247 -18.72 -9.27 -5.53
C PHE A 247 -19.63 -10.39 -5.03
N SER A 248 -19.79 -11.44 -5.83
CA SER A 248 -20.60 -12.62 -5.49
C SER A 248 -19.78 -13.81 -5.03
N LYS A 249 -18.53 -13.94 -5.48
CA LYS A 249 -17.64 -15.06 -5.15
C LYS A 249 -16.17 -14.64 -5.07
N ILE A 250 -15.47 -15.22 -4.11
CA ILE A 250 -14.02 -15.26 -4.05
C ILE A 250 -13.64 -16.74 -3.98
N ILE A 251 -12.90 -17.27 -4.95
CA ILE A 251 -12.53 -18.68 -5.00
C ILE A 251 -11.02 -18.82 -4.89
N VAL A 252 -10.55 -19.68 -3.99
CA VAL A 252 -9.13 -19.95 -3.75
C VAL A 252 -8.88 -21.46 -3.84
N ASN A 253 -7.78 -21.90 -4.46
CA ASN A 253 -7.41 -23.31 -4.54
C ASN A 253 -6.55 -23.84 -3.39
N ASP A 254 -5.85 -22.97 -2.67
CA ASP A 254 -4.98 -23.33 -1.56
C ASP A 254 -5.62 -23.10 -0.18
N LYS A 255 -5.41 -24.03 0.75
CA LYS A 255 -6.03 -23.99 2.10
C LYS A 255 -5.41 -22.94 3.01
N GLN A 256 -4.09 -22.74 2.92
CA GLN A 256 -3.41 -21.73 3.73
C GLN A 256 -3.82 -20.33 3.26
N PHE A 257 -3.80 -20.12 1.94
CA PHE A 257 -4.24 -18.88 1.32
C PHE A 257 -5.72 -18.59 1.59
N TYR A 258 -6.60 -19.60 1.54
CA TYR A 258 -8.00 -19.46 1.95
C TYR A 258 -8.12 -18.95 3.40
N SER A 259 -7.33 -19.50 4.32
CA SER A 259 -7.34 -19.08 5.72
C SER A 259 -6.87 -17.63 5.90
N ASN A 260 -5.83 -17.24 5.17
CA ASN A 260 -5.30 -15.87 5.17
C ASN A 260 -6.36 -14.87 4.64
N ILE A 261 -6.95 -15.15 3.48
CA ILE A 261 -8.00 -14.30 2.90
C ILE A 261 -9.24 -14.25 3.79
N LYS A 262 -9.60 -15.36 4.44
CA LYS A 262 -10.72 -15.39 5.40
C LYS A 262 -10.46 -14.49 6.60
N ALA A 263 -9.25 -14.53 7.17
CA ALA A 263 -8.86 -13.66 8.27
C ALA A 263 -8.90 -12.19 7.83
N TYR A 264 -8.39 -11.89 6.63
CA TYR A 264 -8.41 -10.55 6.07
C TYR A 264 -9.83 -10.02 5.83
N LEU A 265 -10.71 -10.82 5.21
CA LEU A 265 -12.11 -10.44 4.99
C LEU A 265 -12.85 -10.18 6.31
N LYS A 266 -12.58 -10.96 7.36
CA LYS A 266 -13.15 -10.69 8.69
C LYS A 266 -12.74 -9.34 9.25
N GLN A 267 -11.54 -8.86 8.95
CA GLN A 267 -11.08 -7.54 9.38
C GLN A 267 -11.76 -6.44 8.56
N ILE A 268 -11.80 -6.59 7.24
CA ILE A 268 -12.13 -5.48 6.35
C ILE A 268 -13.62 -5.41 5.93
N ALA A 269 -14.30 -6.55 5.84
CA ALA A 269 -15.69 -6.69 5.41
C ALA A 269 -16.31 -8.01 5.95
N PRO A 270 -16.56 -8.10 7.27
CA PRO A 270 -17.03 -9.33 7.91
C PRO A 270 -18.26 -9.95 7.22
N GLU A 271 -19.19 -9.10 6.75
CA GLU A 271 -20.41 -9.46 6.05
C GLU A 271 -20.17 -10.19 4.72
N LYS A 272 -19.00 -9.98 4.09
CA LYS A 272 -18.59 -10.65 2.85
C LYS A 272 -17.80 -11.94 3.10
N SER A 273 -17.61 -12.39 4.33
CA SER A 273 -16.90 -13.65 4.60
C SER A 273 -17.57 -14.88 3.97
N GLY A 274 -18.88 -14.81 3.73
CA GLY A 274 -19.67 -15.91 3.15
C GLY A 274 -19.44 -16.14 1.65
N ILE A 275 -18.89 -15.17 0.92
CA ILE A 275 -18.62 -15.32 -0.52
C ILE A 275 -17.28 -16.02 -0.81
N LEU A 276 -16.46 -16.25 0.21
CA LEU A 276 -15.17 -16.93 0.09
C LEU A 276 -15.34 -18.47 0.08
N LYS A 277 -14.90 -19.11 -1.00
CA LYS A 277 -14.99 -20.56 -1.22
C LYS A 277 -13.62 -21.18 -1.51
N LEU A 278 -13.39 -22.35 -0.92
CA LEU A 278 -12.24 -23.19 -1.27
C LEU A 278 -12.62 -24.04 -2.49
N HIS A 279 -11.82 -23.97 -3.54
CA HIS A 279 -11.94 -24.84 -4.70
C HIS A 279 -11.57 -26.28 -4.32
N LYS A 280 -12.47 -27.21 -4.60
CA LYS A 280 -12.32 -28.64 -4.26
C LYS A 280 -12.37 -29.56 -5.48
N ALA A 281 -12.63 -29.03 -6.67
CA ALA A 281 -12.73 -29.87 -7.86
C ALA A 281 -11.34 -30.39 -8.25
N LYS A 282 -11.30 -31.58 -8.86
CA LYS A 282 -10.04 -32.18 -9.35
C LYS A 282 -9.40 -31.36 -10.47
N LEU A 283 -10.21 -30.66 -11.26
CA LEU A 283 -9.74 -29.82 -12.35
C LEU A 283 -9.04 -28.59 -11.79
N GLN A 284 -7.95 -28.14 -12.42
CA GLN A 284 -7.26 -26.90 -12.04
C GLN A 284 -8.23 -25.72 -12.04
N ILE A 285 -8.10 -24.81 -11.07
CA ILE A 285 -9.08 -23.75 -10.80
C ILE A 285 -9.37 -22.90 -12.04
N PHE A 286 -8.35 -22.38 -12.74
CA PHE A 286 -8.55 -21.56 -13.94
C PHE A 286 -9.13 -22.33 -15.13
N GLN A 287 -8.91 -23.64 -15.20
CA GLN A 287 -9.57 -24.47 -16.20
C GLN A 287 -11.04 -24.70 -15.84
N HIS A 288 -11.34 -24.93 -14.56
CA HIS A 288 -12.70 -25.13 -14.06
C HIS A 288 -13.60 -23.92 -14.30
N TYR A 289 -13.07 -22.72 -14.08
CA TYR A 289 -13.80 -21.46 -14.29
C TYR A 289 -13.59 -20.85 -15.68
N GLY A 290 -13.01 -21.58 -16.64
CA GLY A 290 -12.88 -21.14 -18.04
C GLY A 290 -11.88 -19.99 -18.28
N ILE A 291 -11.12 -19.58 -17.27
CA ILE A 291 -10.14 -18.48 -17.33
C ILE A 291 -9.01 -18.79 -18.32
N ASN A 292 -8.52 -20.04 -18.35
CA ASN A 292 -7.46 -20.45 -19.28
C ASN A 292 -7.82 -20.21 -20.76
N LYS A 293 -9.10 -20.37 -21.13
CA LYS A 293 -9.56 -20.11 -22.51
C LYS A 293 -9.50 -18.62 -22.83
N GLN A 294 -9.91 -17.78 -21.87
CA GLN A 294 -9.94 -16.32 -22.04
C GLN A 294 -8.54 -15.73 -22.09
N ILE A 295 -7.63 -16.20 -21.22
CA ILE A 295 -6.20 -15.83 -21.28
C ILE A 295 -5.64 -16.13 -22.68
N LYS A 296 -5.85 -17.36 -23.18
CA LYS A 296 -5.38 -17.74 -24.52
C LYS A 296 -5.96 -16.86 -25.62
N SER A 297 -7.24 -16.49 -25.57
CA SER A 297 -7.84 -15.57 -26.55
C SER A 297 -7.30 -14.14 -26.45
N SER A 298 -6.93 -13.68 -25.26
CA SER A 298 -6.39 -12.32 -25.05
C SER A 298 -4.91 -12.19 -25.48
N PHE A 299 -4.14 -13.27 -25.42
CA PHE A 299 -2.74 -13.31 -25.88
C PHE A 299 -2.58 -13.96 -27.26
N GLY A 300 -3.68 -14.43 -27.86
CA GLY A 300 -3.70 -15.01 -29.20
C GLY A 300 -3.57 -13.94 -30.27
N ARG A 301 -2.51 -14.03 -31.06
CA ARG A 301 -2.51 -13.52 -32.44
C ARG A 301 -3.51 -14.32 -33.28
#